data_AF-A0A6M8B234-F1
#
_entry.id   AF-A0A6M8B234-F1
#
_cell.length_a   1.000
_cell.length_b   1.000
_cell.length_c   1.000
_cell.angle_alpha   90.00
_cell.angle_beta   90.00
_cell.angle_gamma   90.00
#
_symmetry.space_group_name_H-M   'P 1'
#
loop_
_entity.id
_entity.type
_entity.pdbx_description
1 polymer ?
#
loop_
_entity_poly.entity_id
_entity_poly.type
_entity_poly.pdbx_seq_one_letter_code
_entity_poly.pdbx_strand_id
1 'polypeptide(L)'
;MAHVPTQAEIDAMSEEELEAYLASAEGPDSTILEVEGTGATASSGAPRGYAWLLVIGSIIALGACWELTAAHIKQIKEPLESLSCDINPLVSCGASLDIWQGNLLGVPNAHIGAMAFAALLTLGALLLGGMRLPRWVWRGMVAGTIGGILFVAWFLFVSVMDLGKLCPFCMLIWAVTIPVATSTWAWAAAGGHLGVSPATARRLVAWRWWGAAVLYALVGLVVVAGLWSEWMTLLR
;
A
#
# COMPACT_ATOMS: atom_id res chain seq x y z
N MET A 1 -29.72 3.47 -3.72
CA MET A 1 -29.45 2.05 -4.00
C MET A 1 -30.33 1.67 -5.17
N ALA A 2 -29.78 1.08 -6.22
CA ALA A 2 -30.61 0.61 -7.33
C ALA A 2 -31.60 -0.45 -6.82
N HIS A 3 -32.83 -0.44 -7.31
CA HIS A 3 -33.81 -1.48 -7.01
C HIS A 3 -33.25 -2.82 -7.50
N VAL A 4 -33.18 -3.79 -6.59
CA VAL A 4 -32.89 -5.19 -6.95
C VAL A 4 -34.24 -5.85 -7.23
N PRO A 5 -34.50 -6.35 -8.45
CA PRO A 5 -35.76 -7.01 -8.77
C PRO A 5 -35.90 -8.32 -7.99
N THR A 6 -37.13 -8.62 -7.62
CA THR A 6 -37.56 -9.88 -7.01
C THR A 6 -37.58 -11.00 -8.05
N GLN A 7 -37.58 -12.26 -7.60
CA GLN A 7 -37.59 -13.41 -8.52
C GLN A 7 -38.76 -13.36 -9.52
N ALA A 8 -39.95 -12.95 -9.05
CA ALA A 8 -41.11 -12.80 -9.90
C ALA A 8 -40.97 -11.69 -10.96
N GLU A 9 -40.20 -10.63 -10.65
CA GLU A 9 -39.89 -9.57 -11.61
C GLU A 9 -38.87 -10.07 -12.63
N ILE A 10 -37.84 -10.80 -12.20
CA ILE A 10 -36.85 -11.42 -13.10
C ILE A 10 -37.51 -12.38 -14.09
N ASP A 11 -38.41 -13.25 -13.61
CA ASP A 11 -39.10 -14.23 -14.46
C ASP A 11 -40.10 -13.58 -15.43
N ALA A 12 -40.50 -12.32 -15.18
CA ALA A 12 -41.39 -11.54 -16.04
C ALA A 12 -40.66 -10.66 -17.06
N MET A 13 -39.34 -10.49 -16.94
CA MET A 13 -38.52 -9.72 -17.87
C MET A 13 -38.33 -10.49 -19.17
N SER A 14 -38.39 -9.77 -20.29
CA SER A 14 -37.89 -10.30 -21.56
C SER A 14 -36.37 -10.55 -21.49
N GLU A 15 -35.84 -11.43 -22.34
CA GLU A 15 -34.38 -11.68 -22.41
C GLU A 15 -33.60 -10.36 -22.62
N GLU A 16 -34.10 -9.46 -23.47
CA GLU A 16 -33.49 -8.15 -23.74
C GLU A 16 -33.47 -7.25 -22.50
N GLU A 17 -34.56 -7.22 -21.72
CA GLU A 17 -34.63 -6.43 -20.48
C GLU A 17 -33.72 -7.02 -19.40
N LEU A 18 -33.64 -8.35 -19.31
CA LEU A 18 -32.77 -9.03 -18.37
C LEU A 18 -31.30 -8.78 -18.70
N GLU A 19 -30.92 -8.87 -19.97
CA GLU A 19 -29.59 -8.51 -20.45
C GLU A 19 -29.26 -7.03 -20.18
N ALA A 20 -30.20 -6.12 -20.44
CA ALA A 20 -30.02 -4.70 -20.15
C ALA A 20 -29.85 -4.42 -18.64
N TYR A 21 -30.60 -5.12 -17.80
CA TYR A 21 -30.47 -5.03 -16.35
C TYR A 21 -29.11 -5.57 -15.88
N LEU A 22 -28.71 -6.76 -16.34
CA LEU A 22 -27.42 -7.37 -16.01
C LEU A 22 -26.26 -6.48 -16.48
N ALA A 23 -26.31 -5.95 -17.70
CA ALA A 23 -25.33 -5.00 -18.22
C ALA A 23 -25.28 -3.69 -17.42
N SER A 24 -26.42 -3.23 -16.88
CA SER A 24 -26.48 -2.06 -16.01
C SER A 24 -25.93 -2.33 -14.59
N ALA A 25 -26.02 -3.57 -14.13
CA ALA A 25 -25.51 -4.03 -12.84
C ALA A 25 -24.00 -4.34 -12.89
N GLU A 26 -23.51 -4.78 -14.05
CA GLU A 26 -22.10 -4.96 -14.37
C GLU A 26 -21.43 -3.61 -14.60
N GLY A 27 -20.98 -2.98 -13.51
CA GLY A 27 -20.16 -1.77 -13.62
C GLY A 27 -18.88 -2.01 -14.44
N PRO A 28 -18.24 -0.97 -15.00
CA PRO A 28 -17.07 -1.10 -15.87
C PRO A 28 -15.86 -1.82 -15.23
N ASP A 29 -15.84 -1.95 -13.90
CA ASP A 29 -14.82 -2.72 -13.16
C ASP A 29 -15.08 -4.24 -13.18
N SER A 30 -16.28 -4.71 -13.50
CA SER A 30 -16.68 -6.12 -13.44
C SER A 30 -15.91 -7.01 -14.43
N THR A 31 -15.83 -6.60 -15.69
CA THR A 31 -15.07 -7.29 -16.76
C THR A 31 -13.56 -7.35 -16.49
N ILE A 32 -13.04 -6.34 -15.80
CA ILE A 32 -11.63 -6.28 -15.39
C ILE A 32 -11.35 -7.28 -14.25
N LEU A 33 -12.34 -7.55 -13.40
CA LEU A 33 -12.25 -8.43 -12.25
C LEU A 33 -12.66 -9.88 -12.53
N GLU A 34 -13.21 -10.17 -13.71
CA GLU A 34 -13.46 -11.55 -14.12
C GLU A 34 -12.21 -12.41 -13.98
N VAL A 35 -12.36 -13.61 -13.45
CA VAL A 35 -11.23 -14.51 -13.25
C VAL A 35 -11.19 -15.47 -14.42
N GLU A 36 -10.16 -15.35 -15.26
CA GLU A 36 -9.92 -16.27 -16.36
C GLU A 36 -9.02 -17.42 -15.89
N GLY A 37 -9.42 -18.66 -16.14
CA GLY A 37 -8.66 -19.85 -15.77
C GLY A 37 -8.97 -20.40 -14.37
N THR A 38 -8.37 -21.54 -14.02
CA THR A 38 -8.61 -22.26 -12.75
C THR A 38 -7.30 -22.48 -11.98
N GLY A 39 -7.38 -22.73 -10.67
CA GLY A 39 -6.19 -23.06 -9.88
C GLY A 39 -5.06 -22.01 -9.96
N ALA A 40 -3.86 -22.41 -10.38
CA ALA A 40 -2.70 -21.52 -10.46
C ALA A 40 -2.72 -20.57 -11.67
N THR A 41 -3.47 -20.90 -12.73
CA THR A 41 -3.55 -20.11 -13.98
C THR A 41 -4.64 -19.04 -13.92
N ALA A 42 -5.49 -19.08 -12.89
CA ALA A 42 -6.50 -18.06 -12.65
C ALA A 42 -5.89 -16.66 -12.62
N SER A 43 -6.39 -15.75 -13.45
CA SER A 43 -5.86 -14.39 -13.61
C SER A 43 -6.97 -13.35 -13.69
N SER A 44 -6.68 -12.14 -13.23
CA SER A 44 -7.59 -11.00 -13.35
C SER A 44 -6.82 -9.70 -13.58
N GLY A 45 -7.47 -8.73 -14.21
CA GLY A 45 -6.97 -7.36 -14.26
C GLY A 45 -7.24 -6.62 -12.94
N ALA A 46 -7.06 -5.30 -12.98
CA ALA A 46 -7.46 -4.41 -11.91
C ALA A 46 -7.91 -3.04 -12.43
N PRO A 47 -8.78 -2.32 -11.71
CA PRO A 47 -9.22 -1.00 -12.12
C PRO A 47 -8.06 -0.03 -12.33
N ARG A 48 -8.17 0.85 -13.33
CA ARG A 48 -7.11 1.81 -13.69
C ARG A 48 -6.68 2.68 -12.50
N GLY A 49 -7.61 3.04 -11.62
CA GLY A 49 -7.31 3.82 -10.41
C GLY A 49 -6.35 3.09 -9.45
N TYR A 50 -6.48 1.77 -9.30
CA TYR A 50 -5.54 0.97 -8.51
C TYR A 50 -4.20 0.82 -9.20
N ALA A 51 -4.18 0.59 -10.51
CA ALA A 51 -2.94 0.50 -11.27
C ALA A 51 -2.14 1.82 -11.19
N TRP A 52 -2.80 2.98 -11.27
CA TRP A 52 -2.17 4.27 -11.03
C TRP A 52 -1.68 4.46 -9.60
N LEU A 53 -2.43 4.00 -8.60
CA LEU A 53 -1.98 4.02 -7.21
C LEU A 53 -0.67 3.25 -7.04
N LEU A 54 -0.55 2.06 -7.65
CA LEU A 54 0.70 1.29 -7.62
C LEU A 54 1.83 2.04 -8.30
N VAL A 55 1.62 2.60 -9.50
CA VAL A 55 2.65 3.30 -10.25
C VAL A 55 3.13 4.56 -9.52
N ILE A 56 2.21 5.47 -9.18
CA ILE A 56 2.55 6.74 -8.54
C ILE A 56 3.12 6.50 -7.14
N GLY A 57 2.48 5.61 -6.37
CA GLY A 57 2.97 5.23 -5.06
C GLY A 57 4.39 4.68 -5.13
N SER A 58 4.66 3.74 -6.03
CA SER A 58 5.99 3.15 -6.17
C SER A 58 7.04 4.16 -6.63
N ILE A 59 6.70 5.11 -7.50
CA ILE A 59 7.62 6.20 -7.90
C ILE A 59 7.99 7.06 -6.69
N ILE A 60 7.01 7.47 -5.87
CA ILE A 60 7.25 8.25 -4.66
C ILE A 60 8.14 7.47 -3.68
N ALA A 61 7.83 6.19 -3.47
CA ALA A 61 8.58 5.34 -2.55
C ALA A 61 10.01 5.06 -3.04
N LEU A 62 10.21 4.86 -4.35
CA LEU A 62 11.54 4.74 -4.96
C LEU A 62 12.35 6.02 -4.77
N GLY A 63 11.73 7.19 -4.92
CA GLY A 63 12.37 8.47 -4.61
C GLY A 63 12.81 8.56 -3.15
N ALA A 64 11.94 8.15 -2.20
CA ALA A 64 12.29 8.11 -0.79
C ALA A 64 13.44 7.11 -0.49
N CYS A 65 13.44 5.94 -1.12
CA CYS A 65 14.53 4.96 -1.01
C CYS A 65 15.85 5.52 -1.57
N TRP A 66 15.79 6.25 -2.70
CA TRP A 66 16.95 6.90 -3.29
C TRP A 66 17.55 7.93 -2.33
N GLU A 67 16.73 8.82 -1.77
CA GLU A 67 17.17 9.84 -0.82
C GLU A 67 17.73 9.24 0.46
N LEU A 68 17.10 8.18 1.01
CA LEU A 68 17.64 7.45 2.16
C LEU A 68 19.02 6.85 1.86
N THR A 69 19.21 6.29 0.68
CA THR A 69 20.48 5.72 0.24
C THR A 69 21.54 6.81 0.07
N ALA A 70 21.19 7.93 -0.56
CA ALA A 70 22.07 9.08 -0.74
C ALA A 70 22.49 9.68 0.61
N ALA A 71 21.55 9.84 1.54
CA ALA A 71 21.80 10.32 2.89
C ALA A 71 22.75 9.38 3.65
N HIS A 72 22.56 8.06 3.54
CA HIS A 72 23.45 7.08 4.18
C HIS A 72 24.88 7.14 3.60
N ILE A 73 25.01 7.26 2.28
CA ILE A 73 26.32 7.43 1.62
C ILE A 73 27.00 8.73 2.08
N LYS A 74 26.24 9.83 2.19
CA LYS A 74 26.76 11.12 2.67
C LYS A 74 27.25 10.99 4.11
N GLN A 75 26.46 10.38 4.99
CA GLN A 75 26.81 10.16 6.40
C GLN A 75 28.10 9.35 6.57
N ILE A 76 28.30 8.31 5.74
CA ILE A 76 29.54 7.52 5.78
C ILE A 76 30.76 8.33 5.33
N LYS A 77 30.60 9.18 4.31
CA LYS A 77 31.71 9.99 3.77
C LYS A 77 32.07 11.17 4.68
N GLU A 78 31.05 11.82 5.24
CA GLU A 78 31.15 13.10 5.94
C GLU A 78 30.31 13.06 7.24
N PRO A 79 30.73 12.26 8.25
CA PRO A 79 29.91 11.95 9.43
C PRO A 79 29.62 13.15 10.34
N LEU A 80 30.34 14.26 10.17
CA LEU A 80 30.14 15.50 10.95
C LEU A 80 29.25 16.51 10.23
N GLU A 81 28.85 16.25 8.99
CA GLU A 81 28.02 17.16 8.21
C GLU A 81 26.53 16.85 8.41
N SER A 82 25.68 17.89 8.38
CA SER A 82 24.24 17.70 8.46
C SER A 82 23.66 17.10 7.17
N LEU A 83 22.65 16.26 7.31
CA LEU A 83 21.90 15.70 6.19
C LEU A 83 20.81 16.69 5.75
N SER A 84 20.43 16.63 4.47
CA SER A 84 19.37 17.47 3.89
C SER A 84 18.00 17.30 4.57
N CYS A 85 17.79 16.16 5.24
CA CYS A 85 16.58 15.85 5.96
C CYS A 85 16.70 15.96 7.49
N ASP A 86 17.80 16.53 8.00
CA ASP A 86 17.91 16.98 9.39
C ASP A 86 17.30 18.38 9.51
N ILE A 87 15.97 18.42 9.59
CA ILE A 87 15.20 19.67 9.56
C ILE A 87 15.19 20.33 10.95
N ASN A 88 14.99 19.53 11.99
CA ASN A 88 14.96 19.97 13.38
C ASN A 88 15.27 18.79 14.32
N PRO A 89 15.42 19.00 15.64
CA PRO A 89 15.77 17.93 16.58
C PRO A 89 14.79 16.73 16.60
N LEU A 90 13.53 16.96 16.22
CA LEU A 90 12.48 15.94 16.15
C LEU A 90 12.42 15.26 14.76
N VAL A 91 12.81 15.97 13.69
CA VAL A 91 12.72 15.50 12.30
C VAL A 91 14.12 15.39 11.70
N SER A 92 14.65 14.17 11.69
CA SER A 92 16.01 13.84 11.27
C SER A 92 16.08 12.43 10.68
N CYS A 93 16.84 12.25 9.59
CA CYS A 93 17.12 10.92 9.06
C CYS A 93 18.35 10.27 9.69
N GLY A 94 19.34 11.07 10.10
CA GLY A 94 20.66 10.56 10.51
C GLY A 94 20.58 9.54 11.64
N ALA A 95 19.68 9.78 12.61
CA ALA A 95 19.44 8.84 13.71
C ALA A 95 18.87 7.49 13.25
N SER A 96 18.00 7.48 12.23
CA SER A 96 17.46 6.23 11.68
C SER A 96 18.46 5.47 10.82
N LEU A 97 19.48 6.15 10.29
CA LEU A 97 20.49 5.56 9.41
C LEU A 97 21.69 4.98 10.17
N ASP A 98 21.94 5.44 11.40
CA ASP A 98 23.09 5.06 12.24
C ASP A 98 22.82 3.86 13.17
N ILE A 99 21.68 3.19 13.01
CA ILE A 99 21.29 2.05 13.84
C ILE A 99 21.34 0.74 13.07
N TRP A 100 21.65 -0.35 13.78
CA TRP A 100 21.74 -1.69 13.18
C TRP A 100 20.40 -2.14 12.58
N GLN A 101 19.27 -1.70 13.16
CA GLN A 101 17.93 -1.97 12.65
C GLN A 101 17.74 -1.40 11.23
N GLY A 102 18.52 -0.39 10.82
CA GLY A 102 18.55 0.19 9.48
C GLY A 102 19.19 -0.69 8.41
N ASN A 103 19.85 -1.79 8.81
CA ASN A 103 20.60 -2.69 7.93
C ASN A 103 20.20 -4.15 8.13
N LEU A 104 18.95 -4.50 7.83
CA LEU A 104 18.48 -5.86 7.93
C LEU A 104 19.10 -6.73 6.83
N LEU A 105 19.48 -7.96 7.17
CA LEU A 105 20.12 -8.91 6.23
C LEU A 105 21.49 -8.45 5.70
N GLY A 106 22.15 -7.50 6.38
CA GLY A 106 23.47 -7.01 6.00
C GLY A 106 23.48 -5.99 4.87
N VAL A 107 22.31 -5.47 4.48
CA VAL A 107 22.16 -4.38 3.51
C VAL A 107 21.26 -3.28 4.06
N PRO A 108 21.44 -2.02 3.65
CA PRO A 108 20.51 -0.95 4.02
C PRO A 108 19.09 -1.29 3.62
N ASN A 109 18.14 -1.13 4.55
CA ASN A 109 16.72 -1.44 4.30
C ASN A 109 16.13 -0.64 3.14
N ALA A 110 16.69 0.54 2.86
CA ALA A 110 16.32 1.34 1.70
C ALA A 110 16.47 0.57 0.37
N HIS A 111 17.44 -0.34 0.26
CA HIS A 111 17.59 -1.21 -0.91
C HIS A 111 16.52 -2.28 -0.99
N ILE A 112 16.16 -2.90 0.14
CA ILE A 112 15.08 -3.89 0.21
C ILE A 112 13.75 -3.23 -0.19
N GLY A 113 13.49 -2.03 0.33
CA GLY A 113 12.36 -1.19 -0.08
C GLY A 113 12.38 -0.90 -1.57
N ALA A 114 13.52 -0.44 -2.12
CA ALA A 114 13.65 -0.13 -3.54
C ALA A 114 13.32 -1.34 -4.44
N MET A 115 13.79 -2.54 -4.09
CA MET A 115 13.47 -3.75 -4.84
C MET A 115 11.96 -4.07 -4.80
N ALA A 116 11.33 -3.95 -3.62
CA ALA A 116 9.90 -4.20 -3.47
C ALA A 116 9.04 -3.19 -4.24
N PHE A 117 9.36 -1.90 -4.15
CA PHE A 117 8.63 -0.85 -4.88
C PHE A 117 8.90 -0.88 -6.39
N ALA A 118 10.10 -1.28 -6.83
CA ALA A 118 10.36 -1.51 -8.25
C ALA A 118 9.47 -2.64 -8.80
N ALA A 119 9.31 -3.75 -8.06
CA ALA A 119 8.40 -4.81 -8.44
C ALA A 119 6.94 -4.33 -8.52
N LEU A 120 6.47 -3.57 -7.53
CA LEU A 120 5.11 -2.99 -7.54
C LEU A 120 4.92 -1.99 -8.70
N LEU A 121 5.93 -1.19 -9.03
CA LEU A 121 5.90 -0.29 -10.18
C LEU A 121 5.73 -1.07 -11.49
N THR A 122 6.50 -2.14 -11.69
CA THR A 122 6.39 -3.00 -12.87
C THR A 122 4.99 -3.63 -12.95
N LEU A 123 4.48 -4.19 -11.85
CA LEU A 123 3.15 -4.80 -11.82
C LEU A 123 2.04 -3.77 -12.07
N GLY A 124 2.16 -2.57 -11.52
CA GLY A 124 1.25 -1.46 -11.78
C GLY A 124 1.24 -1.03 -13.24
N ALA A 125 2.42 -0.95 -13.87
CA ALA A 125 2.54 -0.63 -15.30
C ALA A 125 1.92 -1.71 -16.20
N LEU A 126 2.13 -2.99 -15.87
CA LEU A 126 1.49 -4.12 -16.57
C LEU A 126 -0.05 -4.04 -16.48
N LEU A 127 -0.59 -3.75 -15.29
CA LEU A 127 -2.02 -3.55 -15.10
C LEU A 127 -2.56 -2.34 -15.90
N LEU A 128 -1.81 -1.23 -15.96
CA LEU A 128 -2.18 -0.07 -16.80
C LEU A 128 -2.20 -0.41 -18.30
N GLY A 129 -1.31 -1.30 -18.72
CA GLY A 129 -1.27 -1.88 -20.07
C GLY A 129 -2.38 -2.91 -20.35
N GLY A 130 -3.27 -3.17 -19.39
CA GLY A 130 -4.38 -4.11 -19.53
C GLY A 130 -4.02 -5.57 -19.30
N MET A 131 -2.82 -5.86 -18.78
CA MET A 131 -2.41 -7.23 -18.49
C MET A 131 -3.19 -7.80 -17.31
N ARG A 132 -3.65 -9.05 -17.44
CA ARG A 132 -4.26 -9.82 -16.35
C ARG A 132 -3.15 -10.52 -15.58
N LEU A 133 -3.08 -10.29 -14.27
CA LEU A 133 -2.06 -10.89 -13.42
C LEU A 133 -2.54 -12.25 -12.89
N PRO A 134 -1.68 -13.29 -12.87
CA PRO A 134 -2.04 -14.59 -12.34
C PRO A 134 -2.15 -14.57 -10.82
N ARG A 135 -2.90 -15.52 -10.26
CA ARG A 135 -3.25 -15.60 -8.83
C ARG A 135 -2.03 -15.61 -7.90
N TRP A 136 -0.93 -16.24 -8.31
CA TRP A 136 0.29 -16.28 -7.51
C TRP A 136 0.93 -14.89 -7.38
N VAL A 137 0.84 -14.05 -8.42
CA VAL A 137 1.32 -12.65 -8.36
C VAL A 137 0.46 -11.86 -7.39
N TRP A 138 -0.87 -11.96 -7.49
CA TRP A 138 -1.79 -11.31 -6.55
C TRP A 138 -1.52 -11.72 -5.11
N ARG A 139 -1.34 -13.02 -4.84
CA ARG A 139 -0.97 -13.52 -3.50
C ARG A 139 0.39 -13.02 -3.05
N GLY A 140 1.37 -12.98 -3.95
CA GLY A 140 2.69 -12.41 -3.68
C GLY A 140 2.62 -10.94 -3.30
N MET A 141 1.81 -10.13 -4.01
CA MET A 141 1.58 -8.72 -3.67
C MET A 141 0.90 -8.57 -2.31
N VAL A 142 -0.09 -9.41 -1.99
CA VAL A 142 -0.74 -9.40 -0.67
C VAL A 142 0.26 -9.77 0.43
N ALA A 143 1.03 -10.84 0.26
CA ALA A 143 2.05 -11.25 1.22
C ALA A 143 3.12 -10.16 1.41
N GLY A 144 3.62 -9.59 0.31
CA GLY A 144 4.62 -8.52 0.32
C GLY A 144 4.10 -7.26 1.01
N THR A 145 2.86 -6.84 0.73
CA THR A 145 2.26 -5.66 1.37
C THR A 145 1.92 -5.88 2.84
N ILE A 146 1.53 -7.09 3.26
CA ILE A 146 1.43 -7.45 4.68
C ILE A 146 2.80 -7.32 5.36
N GLY A 147 3.85 -7.88 4.74
CA GLY A 147 5.22 -7.69 5.20
C GLY A 147 5.58 -6.21 5.33
N GLY A 148 5.30 -5.41 4.31
CA GLY A 148 5.50 -3.96 4.32
C GLY A 148 4.81 -3.26 5.49
N ILE A 149 3.55 -3.58 5.78
CA ILE A 149 2.82 -3.00 6.93
C ILE A 149 3.44 -3.40 8.27
N LEU A 150 3.89 -4.65 8.42
CA LEU A 150 4.59 -5.09 9.63
C LEU A 150 5.93 -4.37 9.81
N PHE A 151 6.69 -4.20 8.73
CA PHE A 151 7.93 -3.42 8.74
C PHE A 151 7.68 -1.95 9.08
N VAL A 152 6.63 -1.34 8.54
CA VAL A 152 6.20 0.01 8.90
C VAL A 152 5.89 0.12 10.39
N ALA A 153 5.09 -0.81 10.94
CA ALA A 153 4.74 -0.80 12.35
C ALA A 153 5.98 -0.95 13.25
N TRP A 154 6.91 -1.82 12.88
CA TRP A 154 8.15 -2.02 13.62
C TRP A 154 9.07 -0.80 13.55
N PHE A 155 9.32 -0.23 12.36
CA PHE A 155 10.18 0.95 12.26
C PHE A 155 9.56 2.19 12.88
N LEU A 156 8.24 2.30 12.86
CA LEU A 156 7.55 3.35 13.59
C LEU A 156 7.83 3.23 15.10
N PHE A 157 7.71 2.02 15.65
CA PHE A 157 8.03 1.76 17.04
C PHE A 157 9.49 2.14 17.37
N VAL A 158 10.46 1.68 16.57
CA VAL A 158 11.88 2.03 16.77
C VAL A 158 12.11 3.54 16.67
N SER A 159 11.51 4.20 15.68
CA SER A 159 11.69 5.64 15.47
C SER A 159 11.14 6.46 16.63
N VAL A 160 9.98 6.09 17.15
CA VAL A 160 9.31 6.84 18.22
C VAL A 160 9.86 6.49 19.59
N MET A 161 9.99 5.20 19.90
CA MET A 161 10.30 4.73 21.25
C MET A 161 11.80 4.65 21.54
N ASP A 162 12.62 4.32 20.54
CA ASP A 162 14.07 4.17 20.73
C ASP A 162 14.84 5.43 20.32
N LEU A 163 14.42 6.09 19.23
CA LEU A 163 15.12 7.26 18.68
C LEU A 163 14.52 8.61 19.11
N GLY A 164 13.24 8.65 19.47
CA GLY A 164 12.53 9.91 19.73
C GLY A 164 12.48 10.86 18.52
N LYS A 165 12.51 10.33 17.29
CA LYS A 165 12.68 11.11 16.05
C LYS A 165 11.85 10.56 14.89
N LEU A 166 11.54 11.43 13.94
CA LEU A 166 10.82 11.09 12.71
C LEU A 166 11.67 11.38 11.48
N CYS A 167 11.78 10.40 10.60
CA CYS A 167 12.42 10.57 9.30
C CYS A 167 11.36 10.92 8.23
N PRO A 168 11.52 12.04 7.48
CA PRO A 168 10.54 12.44 6.46
C PRO A 168 10.47 11.45 5.29
N PHE A 169 11.58 10.80 4.93
CA PHE A 169 11.56 9.77 3.88
C PHE A 169 10.87 8.49 4.37
N CYS A 170 11.08 8.08 5.62
CA CYS A 170 10.31 6.99 6.20
C CYS A 170 8.80 7.33 6.19
N MET A 171 8.42 8.57 6.54
CA MET A 171 7.03 9.04 6.43
C MET A 171 6.42 8.84 5.06
N LEU A 172 7.17 9.17 4.00
CA LEU A 172 6.72 8.91 2.63
C LEU A 172 6.53 7.41 2.36
N ILE A 173 7.42 6.55 2.86
CA ILE A 173 7.31 5.09 2.69
C ILE A 173 6.00 4.57 3.31
N TRP A 174 5.69 4.89 4.57
CA TRP A 174 4.43 4.40 5.16
C TRP A 174 3.19 5.11 4.62
N ALA A 175 3.29 6.39 4.22
CA ALA A 175 2.23 7.09 3.51
C ALA A 175 1.86 6.43 2.17
N VAL A 176 2.81 5.83 1.46
CA VAL A 176 2.50 5.08 0.24
C VAL A 176 2.07 3.65 0.56
N THR A 177 2.75 2.98 1.49
CA THR A 177 2.57 1.55 1.76
C THR A 177 1.16 1.24 2.23
N ILE A 178 0.58 2.10 3.09
CA ILE A 178 -0.77 1.91 3.66
C ILE A 178 -1.86 1.82 2.58
N PRO A 179 -2.07 2.83 1.71
CA PRO A 179 -3.12 2.78 0.69
C PRO A 179 -2.83 1.71 -0.38
N VAL A 180 -1.57 1.45 -0.71
CA VAL A 180 -1.18 0.35 -1.60
C VAL A 180 -1.60 -0.98 -0.98
N ALA A 181 -1.32 -1.22 0.29
CA ALA A 181 -1.65 -2.47 0.97
C ALA A 181 -3.17 -2.69 1.03
N THR A 182 -3.93 -1.74 1.56
CA THR A 182 -5.38 -1.91 1.71
C THR A 182 -6.10 -2.06 0.37
N SER A 183 -5.63 -1.36 -0.66
CA SER A 183 -6.17 -1.50 -2.02
C SER A 183 -5.78 -2.85 -2.64
N THR A 184 -4.54 -3.30 -2.43
CA THR A 184 -4.09 -4.62 -2.91
C THR A 184 -4.91 -5.74 -2.28
N TRP A 185 -5.18 -5.68 -0.99
CA TRP A 185 -6.01 -6.68 -0.30
C TRP A 185 -7.45 -6.68 -0.82
N ALA A 186 -8.01 -5.49 -1.05
CA ALA A 186 -9.35 -5.33 -1.59
C ALA A 186 -9.48 -5.90 -3.01
N TRP A 187 -8.58 -5.54 -3.93
CA TRP A 187 -8.67 -5.98 -5.32
C TRP A 187 -8.25 -7.44 -5.50
N ALA A 188 -7.31 -7.94 -4.71
CA ALA A 188 -7.01 -9.37 -4.67
C ALA A 188 -8.21 -10.20 -4.17
N ALA A 189 -8.95 -9.69 -3.18
CA ALA A 189 -10.19 -10.31 -2.70
C ALA A 189 -11.30 -10.26 -3.77
N ALA A 190 -11.48 -9.11 -4.43
CA ALA A 190 -12.47 -8.92 -5.48
C ALA A 190 -12.23 -9.85 -6.70
N GLY A 191 -10.97 -10.01 -7.10
CA GLY A 191 -10.56 -10.98 -8.12
C GLY A 191 -10.50 -12.44 -7.64
N GLY A 192 -11.06 -12.77 -6.47
CA GLY A 192 -11.15 -14.16 -6.00
C GLY A 192 -9.80 -14.84 -5.68
N HIS A 193 -8.72 -14.09 -5.52
CA HIS A 193 -7.37 -14.66 -5.33
C HIS A 193 -7.11 -15.13 -3.91
N LEU A 194 -7.91 -14.66 -2.95
CA LEU A 194 -7.78 -14.93 -1.52
C LEU A 194 -8.73 -16.01 -0.98
N GLY A 195 -9.65 -16.52 -1.81
CA GLY A 195 -10.62 -17.55 -1.38
C GLY A 195 -11.65 -17.06 -0.35
N VAL A 196 -11.86 -15.74 -0.25
CA VAL A 196 -12.87 -15.15 0.62
C VAL A 196 -14.25 -15.11 -0.05
N SER A 197 -15.32 -15.00 0.74
CA SER A 197 -16.68 -14.92 0.20
C SER A 197 -16.90 -13.65 -0.65
N PRO A 198 -17.80 -13.66 -1.65
CA PRO A 198 -18.13 -12.47 -2.44
C PRO A 198 -18.59 -11.28 -1.59
N ALA A 199 -19.31 -11.55 -0.49
CA ALA A 199 -19.75 -10.51 0.45
C ALA A 199 -18.56 -9.86 1.17
N THR A 200 -17.59 -10.66 1.60
CA THR A 200 -16.34 -10.18 2.22
C THR A 200 -15.52 -9.36 1.22
N ALA A 201 -15.39 -9.83 -0.01
CA ALA A 201 -14.67 -9.12 -1.06
C ALA A 201 -15.26 -7.74 -1.35
N ARG A 202 -16.59 -7.64 -1.54
CA ARG A 202 -17.28 -6.35 -1.71
C ARG A 202 -17.07 -5.42 -0.53
N ARG A 203 -17.11 -5.95 0.70
CA ARG A 203 -16.85 -5.17 1.91
C ARG A 203 -15.43 -4.62 1.94
N LEU A 204 -14.43 -5.44 1.61
CA LEU A 204 -13.02 -5.01 1.55
C LEU A 204 -12.82 -3.90 0.52
N VAL A 205 -13.42 -4.01 -0.67
CA VAL A 205 -13.39 -2.94 -1.67
C VAL A 205 -14.03 -1.67 -1.13
N ALA A 206 -15.24 -1.74 -0.57
CA ALA A 206 -15.93 -0.57 -0.04
C ALA A 206 -15.19 0.10 1.13
N TRP A 207 -14.51 -0.68 1.96
CA TRP A 207 -13.87 -0.21 3.21
C TRP A 207 -12.37 0.04 3.07
N ARG A 208 -11.75 -0.19 1.91
CA ARG A 208 -10.29 -0.07 1.73
C ARG A 208 -9.70 1.28 2.19
N TRP A 209 -10.43 2.37 1.93
CA TRP A 209 -10.01 3.72 2.33
C TRP A 209 -10.23 3.98 3.81
N TRP A 210 -11.29 3.41 4.41
CA TRP A 210 -11.47 3.41 5.85
C TRP A 210 -10.39 2.61 6.56
N GLY A 211 -9.99 1.46 6.00
CA GLY A 211 -8.85 0.69 6.48
C GLY A 211 -7.55 1.51 6.45
N ALA A 212 -7.30 2.24 5.36
CA ALA A 212 -6.15 3.14 5.27
C ALA A 212 -6.24 4.27 6.31
N ALA A 213 -7.40 4.89 6.47
CA ALA A 213 -7.63 5.95 7.47
C ALA A 213 -7.41 5.46 8.90
N VAL A 214 -7.86 4.24 9.23
CA VAL A 214 -7.61 3.62 10.54
C VAL A 214 -6.11 3.39 10.76
N LEU A 215 -5.39 2.85 9.76
CA LEU A 215 -3.94 2.67 9.87
C LEU A 215 -3.22 4.01 10.04
N TYR A 216 -3.61 5.06 9.31
CA TYR A 216 -3.07 6.40 9.51
C TYR A 216 -3.37 6.97 10.90
N ALA A 217 -4.59 6.78 11.40
CA ALA A 217 -4.96 7.22 12.74
C ALA A 217 -4.13 6.50 13.81
N LEU A 218 -3.87 5.21 13.64
CA LEU A 218 -2.98 4.45 14.53
C LEU A 218 -1.56 4.97 14.48
N VAL A 219 -1.01 5.25 13.29
CA VAL A 219 0.33 5.84 13.21
C VAL A 219 0.36 7.22 13.86
N GLY A 220 -0.60 8.08 13.54
CA GLY A 220 -0.70 9.43 14.14
C GLY A 220 -0.80 9.36 15.66
N LEU A 221 -1.59 8.44 16.21
CA LEU A 221 -1.69 8.20 17.64
C LEU A 221 -0.33 7.82 18.25
N VAL A 222 0.39 6.89 17.64
CA VAL A 222 1.72 6.46 18.11
C VAL A 222 2.71 7.63 18.06
N VAL A 223 2.74 8.39 16.97
CA VAL A 223 3.62 9.55 16.82
C VAL A 223 3.32 10.65 17.85
N VAL A 224 2.03 10.99 18.04
CA VAL A 224 1.63 12.05 18.98
C VAL A 224 1.88 11.62 20.43
N ALA A 225 1.50 10.39 20.79
CA ALA A 225 1.64 9.90 22.15
C ALA A 225 3.12 9.64 22.52
N GLY A 226 3.88 9.04 21.61
CA GLY A 226 5.26 8.65 21.89
C GLY A 226 6.26 9.80 21.83
N LEU A 227 5.94 10.91 21.15
CA LEU A 227 6.78 12.12 21.10
C LEU A 227 6.21 13.28 21.93
N TRP A 228 5.32 12.97 22.89
CA TRP A 228 4.59 13.98 23.66
C TRP A 228 5.51 14.96 24.39
N SER A 229 6.60 14.46 24.98
CA SER A 229 7.62 15.29 25.65
C SER A 229 8.24 16.31 24.71
N GLU A 230 8.58 15.88 23.51
CA GLU A 230 9.25 16.64 22.46
C GLU A 230 8.32 17.72 21.91
N TRP A 231 7.06 17.40 21.68
CA TRP A 231 6.03 18.39 21.30
C TRP A 231 5.89 19.48 22.36
N MET A 232 5.86 19.11 23.64
CA MET A 232 5.77 20.07 24.75
C MET A 232 7.02 20.94 24.87
N THR A 233 8.19 20.46 24.46
CA THR A 233 9.41 21.28 24.41
C THR A 233 9.44 22.25 23.23
N LEU A 234 8.83 21.91 22.09
CA LEU A 234 8.76 22.80 20.91
C LEU A 234 7.71 23.91 21.07
N LEU A 235 6.68 23.68 21.88
CA LEU A 235 5.61 24.65 22.15
C LEU A 235 5.96 25.67 23.27
N ARG A 236 7.09 25.49 23.95
CA ARG A 236 7.63 26.42 24.95
C ARG A 236 8.69 27.32 24.33
#